data_AF-A0A3D0H335-F1
#
_entry.id   AF-A0A3D0H335-F1
#
_cell.length_a   1.000
_cell.length_b   1.000
_cell.length_c   1.000
_cell.angle_alpha   90.00
_cell.angle_beta   90.00
_cell.angle_gamma   90.00
#
_symmetry.space_group_name_H-M   'P 1'
#
loop_
_entity.id
_entity.type
_entity.pdbx_description
1 polymer ?
#
loop_
_entity_poly.entity_id
_entity_poly.type
_entity_poly.pdbx_seq_one_letter_code
_entity_poly.pdbx_strand_id
1 'polypeptide(L)' 'MAQRAKATFHKREREKEKQQKQKDKEARRQENKRAKAEREPINSHEDPDIAGIKPGPQPLPEQWQWAMRRDEK' A
#
# COMPACT_ATOMS: atom_id res chain seq x y z
N MET A 1 6.28 -18.58 -48.63
CA MET A 1 6.56 -19.06 -47.26
C MET A 1 7.49 -18.07 -46.54
N ALA A 2 6.99 -17.06 -45.81
CA ALA A 2 7.87 -16.06 -45.17
C ALA A 2 7.28 -15.25 -43.98
N GLN A 3 6.29 -15.77 -43.22
CA GLN A 3 5.65 -15.01 -42.12
C GLN A 3 6.05 -15.43 -40.70
N ARG A 4 6.99 -16.37 -40.52
CA ARG A 4 7.31 -16.94 -39.19
C ARG A 4 8.34 -16.15 -38.37
N ALA A 5 9.12 -15.25 -38.97
CA ALA A 5 10.20 -14.55 -38.27
C ALA A 5 9.70 -13.51 -37.25
N LYS A 6 8.67 -12.72 -37.57
CA LYS A 6 8.15 -11.67 -36.68
C LYS A 6 7.61 -12.22 -35.36
N ALA A 7 6.95 -13.38 -35.40
CA ALA A 7 6.38 -14.02 -34.23
C ALA A 7 7.44 -14.48 -33.21
N THR A 8 8.62 -14.91 -33.68
CA THR A 8 9.72 -15.35 -32.80
C THR A 8 10.45 -14.18 -32.15
N PHE A 9 10.62 -13.05 -32.85
CA PHE A 9 11.18 -11.83 -32.28
C PHE A 9 10.30 -11.25 -31.16
N HIS A 10 8.99 -11.10 -31.41
CA HIS A 10 8.07 -10.61 -30.38
C HIS A 10 7.98 -11.54 -29.16
N LYS A 11 8.07 -12.85 -29.36
CA LYS A 11 8.17 -13.81 -28.25
C LYS A 11 9.41 -13.55 -27.40
N ARG A 12 10.56 -13.35 -28.05
CA ARG A 12 11.84 -13.08 -27.38
C ARG A 12 11.82 -11.75 -26.61
N GLU A 13 11.22 -10.70 -27.16
CA GLU A 13 11.03 -9.41 -26.49
C GLU A 13 10.17 -9.57 -25.24
N ARG A 14 9.01 -10.24 -25.37
CA ARG A 14 8.11 -10.50 -24.24
C ARG A 14 8.78 -11.34 -23.13
N GLU A 15 9.61 -12.31 -23.48
CA GLU A 15 10.37 -13.08 -22.50
C GLU A 15 11.43 -12.23 -21.79
N LYS A 16 12.15 -11.36 -22.52
CA LYS A 16 13.10 -10.40 -21.92
C LYS A 16 12.40 -9.45 -20.96
N GLU A 17 11.26 -8.88 -21.34
CA GLU A 17 10.48 -7.99 -20.47
C GLU A 17 10.01 -8.68 -19.20
N LYS A 18 9.52 -9.94 -19.31
CA LYS A 18 9.13 -10.72 -18.14
C LYS A 18 10.30 -10.97 -17.20
N GLN A 19 11.47 -11.34 -17.74
CA GLN A 19 12.67 -11.54 -16.95
C GLN A 19 13.13 -10.25 -16.27
N GLN A 20 13.12 -9.12 -16.99
CA GLN A 20 13.49 -7.83 -16.42
C GLN A 20 12.55 -7.42 -15.28
N LYS A 21 11.23 -7.52 -15.48
CA LYS A 21 10.23 -7.23 -14.44
C LYS A 21 10.39 -8.12 -13.21
N GLN A 22 10.75 -9.38 -13.38
CA GLN A 22 11.03 -10.29 -12.27
C GLN A 22 12.27 -9.85 -11.48
N LYS A 23 13.37 -9.52 -12.17
CA LYS A 23 14.60 -8.99 -11.56
C LYS A 23 14.33 -7.68 -10.81
N ASP A 24 13.62 -6.74 -11.41
CA ASP A 24 13.29 -5.46 -10.78
C ASP A 24 12.43 -5.65 -9.52
N LYS A 25 11.45 -6.56 -9.58
CA LYS A 25 10.61 -6.90 -8.42
C LYS A 25 11.43 -7.54 -7.30
N GLU A 26 12.39 -8.40 -7.65
CA GLU A 26 13.29 -9.01 -6.68
C GLU A 26 14.24 -7.97 -6.06
N ALA A 27 14.83 -7.09 -6.86
CA ALA A 27 15.65 -5.98 -6.39
C ALA A 27 14.86 -5.10 -5.41
N ARG A 28 13.63 -4.70 -5.76
CA ARG A 28 12.75 -3.92 -4.87
C ARG A 28 12.39 -4.66 -3.58
N ARG A 29 12.22 -5.98 -3.64
CA ARG A 29 12.00 -6.79 -2.43
C ARG A 29 13.22 -6.80 -1.52
N GLN A 30 14.42 -6.90 -2.09
CA GLN A 30 15.67 -6.86 -1.30
C GLN A 30 15.89 -5.48 -0.68
N GLU A 31 15.65 -4.41 -1.43
CA GLU A 31 15.68 -3.04 -0.92
C GLU A 31 14.70 -2.85 0.23
N ASN A 32 13.43 -3.23 0.06
CA ASN A 32 12.43 -3.14 1.13
C ASN A 32 12.81 -3.95 2.37
N LYS A 33 13.42 -5.14 2.20
CA LYS A 33 13.92 -5.94 3.32
C LYS A 33 15.05 -5.23 4.06
N ARG A 34 16.00 -4.63 3.33
CA ARG A 34 17.09 -3.83 3.92
C ARG A 34 16.54 -2.61 4.66
N ALA A 35 15.66 -1.84 4.02
CA ALA A 35 15.02 -0.68 4.64
C ALA A 35 14.22 -1.06 5.88
N LYS A 36 13.53 -2.22 5.88
CA LYS A 36 12.83 -2.71 7.08
C LYS A 36 13.79 -3.13 8.20
N ALA A 37 14.96 -3.70 7.87
CA ALA A 37 15.97 -4.08 8.85
C ALA A 37 16.72 -2.88 9.44
N GLU A 38 16.90 -1.82 8.65
CA GLU A 38 17.54 -0.57 9.08
C GLU A 38 16.59 0.33 9.89
N ARG A 39 15.28 0.25 9.63
CA ARG A 39 14.29 0.97 10.44
C ARG A 39 14.34 0.49 11.89
N GLU A 40 14.52 1.44 12.80
CA GLU A 40 14.38 1.19 14.22
C GLU A 40 12.99 0.63 14.53
N PRO A 41 12.88 -0.33 15.46
CA PRO A 41 11.57 -0.79 15.92
C PRO A 41 10.81 0.39 16.51
N ILE A 42 9.59 0.62 16.02
CA ILE A 42 8.70 1.62 16.60
C ILE A 42 8.42 1.20 18.04
N ASN A 43 8.90 2.02 18.98
CA ASN A 43 8.86 1.74 20.41
C ASN A 43 7.51 2.09 21.05
N SER A 44 6.56 2.63 20.27
CA SER A 44 5.22 2.95 20.76
C SER A 44 4.31 1.73 20.66
N HIS A 45 3.61 1.43 21.76
CA HIS A 45 2.62 0.35 21.83
C HIS A 45 1.40 0.62 20.93
N GLU A 46 1.16 1.90 20.59
CA GLU A 46 0.04 2.37 19.77
C GLU A 46 0.54 3.40 18.73
N ASP A 47 -0.11 3.42 17.57
CA ASP A 47 0.13 4.41 16.51
C ASP A 47 -0.47 5.76 16.96
N PRO A 48 0.30 6.87 16.94
CA PRO A 48 -0.20 8.18 17.37
C PRO A 48 -1.47 8.63 16.62
N ASP A 49 -1.65 8.19 15.37
CA ASP A 49 -2.82 8.55 14.57
C ASP A 49 -4.07 7.72 14.94
N ILE A 50 -3.88 6.52 15.49
CA ILE A 50 -4.98 5.61 15.86
C ILE A 50 -5.27 5.59 17.36
N ALA A 51 -4.36 6.12 18.17
CA ALA A 51 -4.47 6.13 19.63
C ALA A 51 -5.79 6.81 20.05
N GLY A 52 -6.56 6.10 20.88
CA GLY A 52 -7.85 6.60 21.40
C GLY A 52 -9.06 6.47 20.47
N ILE A 53 -8.90 6.00 19.22
CA ILE A 53 -10.03 5.73 18.32
C ILE A 53 -10.71 4.42 18.76
N LYS A 54 -11.98 4.51 19.13
CA LYS A 54 -12.80 3.33 19.45
C LYS A 54 -13.54 2.86 18.19
N PRO A 55 -13.57 1.54 17.91
CA PRO A 55 -14.40 1.02 16.83
C PRO A 55 -15.88 1.23 17.17
N GLY A 56 -16.65 1.69 16.19
CA GLY A 56 -18.08 2.01 16.34
C GLY A 56 -18.36 3.52 16.32
N PRO A 57 -19.64 3.92 16.48
CA PRO A 57 -20.02 5.33 16.51
C PRO A 57 -19.41 6.00 17.75
N GLN A 58 -18.51 6.95 17.53
CA GLN A 58 -17.93 7.75 18.61
C GLN A 58 -18.92 8.83 19.05
N PRO A 59 -18.98 9.12 20.37
CA PRO A 59 -19.86 10.16 20.86
C PRO A 59 -19.49 11.52 20.24
N LEU A 60 -20.51 12.34 19.97
CA LEU A 60 -20.27 13.68 19.47
C LEU A 60 -19.51 14.49 20.54
N PRO A 61 -18.45 15.20 20.14
CA PRO A 61 -17.72 16.06 21.05
C PRO A 61 -18.59 17.20 21.64
N GLU A 62 -18.23 17.69 22.83
CA GLU A 62 -18.99 18.72 23.56
C GLU A 62 -19.18 20.02 22.74
N GLN A 63 -18.21 20.37 21.91
CA GLN A 63 -18.30 21.51 21.00
C GLN A 63 -19.48 21.42 19.99
N TRP A 64 -20.01 20.22 19.75
CA TRP A 64 -21.07 19.96 18.77
C TRP A 64 -22.42 19.64 19.41
N GLN A 65 -22.58 19.88 20.72
CA GLN A 65 -23.86 19.69 21.42
C GLN A 65 -25.04 20.48 20.83
N TRP A 66 -24.78 21.55 20.06
CA TRP A 66 -25.82 22.31 19.36
C TRP A 66 -26.53 21.53 18.24
N ALA A 67 -25.91 20.47 17.72
CA ALA A 67 -26.51 19.61 16.69
C ALA A 67 -27.60 18.70 17.28
N MET A 68 -27.37 18.13 18.47
CA MET A 68 -28.33 17.26 19.17
C MET A 68 -29.64 17.99 19.51
N ARG A 69 -29.55 19.26 19.91
CA ARG A 69 -30.70 20.07 20.34
C ARG A 69 -31.65 20.47 19.20
N ARG A 70 -31.22 20.30 17.95
CA ARG A 70 -31.97 20.71 16.75
C ARG A 70 -32.96 19.65 16.28
N ASP A 71 -32.72 18.39 16.65
CA ASP A 71 -33.54 17.23 16.28
C ASP A 71 -34.65 16.92 17.32
N GLU A 72 -34.73 17.68 18.43
CA GLU A 72 -35.75 17.53 19.48
C GLU A 72 -37.07 18.30 19.21
N LYS A 73 -37.43 18.57 17.94
CA LYS A 73 -38.64 19.34 17.60
C LYS A 73 -39.64 18.59 16.74
#